data_AF-A0A847A8K3-F1
#
_entry.id   AF-A0A847A8K3-F1
#
_cell.length_a   1.000
_cell.length_b   1.000
_cell.length_c   1.000
_cell.angle_alpha   90.00
_cell.angle_beta   90.00
_cell.angle_gamma   90.00
#
_symmetry.space_group_name_H-M   'P 1'
#
loop_
_entity.id
_entity.type
_entity.pdbx_description
1 polymer ?
#
loop_
_entity_poly.entity_id
_entity_poly.type
_entity_poly.pdbx_seq_one_letter_code
_entity_poly.pdbx_strand_id
1 'polypeptide(L)'
;MKKTSAPQRNRIWDLDERLWAGSAALHFTSDGAARCWICRTPPSPALLVFPDKKQSETFCSDWETLFPGEEISLLHEIPLTPHGVVDRALPVQRGQTLARWSGEGGILAASSGSLMGPVSRGTTETVIAAGRDYPRDRLLDWLVHAGYERSDIVWAPGQFVFRGYILDVFDPSYAHPLRFEFFDDSVESIRSFSPKTQASVGLLDEISLHSLSGSREASLFDFIPEDAVSVHFDRVRASASAETCAML
;
A
#
# COMPACT_ATOMS: atom_id res chain seq x y z
N MET A 1 46.59 -35.93 5.98
CA MET A 1 46.49 -34.51 6.39
C MET A 1 45.04 -34.07 6.27
N LYS A 2 44.34 -33.93 7.41
CA LYS A 2 42.95 -33.42 7.45
C LYS A 2 43.02 -31.90 7.32
N LYS A 3 42.37 -31.32 6.30
CA LYS A 3 42.13 -29.87 6.20
C LYS A 3 41.16 -29.47 7.32
N THR A 4 41.65 -28.71 8.29
CA THR A 4 40.82 -27.99 9.25
C THR A 4 40.19 -26.79 8.52
N SER A 5 38.91 -26.88 8.19
CA SER A 5 38.12 -25.71 7.77
C SER A 5 37.98 -24.76 8.96
N ALA A 6 38.21 -23.47 8.73
CA ALA A 6 38.01 -22.43 9.74
C ALA A 6 36.57 -22.46 10.28
N PRO A 7 36.32 -22.06 11.54
CA PRO A 7 34.97 -21.98 12.07
C PRO A 7 34.18 -20.96 11.26
N GLN A 8 33.16 -21.45 10.55
CA GLN A 8 32.19 -20.63 9.85
C GLN A 8 31.47 -19.80 10.92
N ARG A 9 31.69 -18.48 10.91
CA ARG A 9 30.96 -17.58 11.82
C ARG A 9 29.49 -17.63 11.40
N ASN A 10 28.66 -18.29 12.21
CA ASN A 10 27.21 -18.20 12.09
C ASN A 10 26.82 -16.72 12.23
N ARG A 11 26.53 -16.05 11.11
CA ARG A 11 25.90 -14.74 11.17
C ARG A 11 24.40 -14.96 11.27
N ILE A 12 23.68 -14.11 12.00
CA ILE A 12 22.24 -14.31 12.25
C ILE A 12 21.40 -14.34 10.96
N TRP A 13 21.94 -13.76 9.87
CA TRP A 13 21.35 -13.76 8.53
C TRP A 13 21.71 -14.98 7.68
N ASP A 14 22.61 -15.86 8.13
CA ASP A 14 22.96 -17.10 7.41
C ASP A 14 21.98 -18.25 7.70
N LEU A 15 20.90 -18.00 8.46
CA LEU A 15 20.05 -19.05 9.01
C LEU A 15 18.99 -19.60 8.05
N ASP A 16 18.55 -18.86 7.02
CA ASP A 16 17.11 -19.00 6.70
C ASP A 16 16.62 -18.97 5.26
N GLU A 17 17.45 -18.98 4.22
CA GLU A 17 16.92 -19.07 2.84
C GLU A 17 15.93 -20.24 2.65
N ARG A 18 16.12 -21.35 3.37
CA ARG A 18 15.23 -22.52 3.35
C ARG A 18 13.90 -22.32 4.08
N LEU A 19 13.84 -21.48 5.11
CA LEU A 19 12.59 -21.14 5.79
C LEU A 19 11.75 -20.18 4.96
N TRP A 20 12.39 -19.30 4.19
CA TRP A 20 11.71 -18.45 3.21
C TRP A 20 11.29 -19.22 1.94
N ALA A 21 12.13 -20.10 1.39
CA ALA A 21 11.86 -20.75 0.10
C ALA A 21 10.75 -21.82 0.11
N GLY A 22 10.13 -22.11 1.27
CA GLY A 22 9.18 -23.23 1.43
C GLY A 22 7.69 -22.86 1.38
N SER A 23 7.32 -21.63 1.01
CA SER A 23 5.96 -21.09 1.22
C SER A 23 5.45 -21.41 2.64
N ALA A 24 6.25 -21.05 3.64
CA ALA A 24 6.03 -21.43 5.04
C ALA A 24 5.44 -20.28 5.86
N ALA A 25 4.72 -20.62 6.93
CA ALA A 25 4.38 -19.66 7.98
C ALA A 25 5.51 -19.64 9.02
N LEU A 26 6.17 -18.48 9.17
CA LEU A 26 7.18 -18.24 10.19
C LEU A 26 6.56 -17.58 11.41
N HIS A 27 7.04 -17.93 12.60
CA HIS A 27 6.53 -17.40 13.86
C HIS A 27 7.68 -16.83 14.67
N PHE A 28 7.61 -15.53 14.98
CA PHE A 28 8.60 -14.86 15.80
C PHE A 28 7.94 -14.24 17.04
N THR A 29 8.64 -14.36 18.17
CA THR A 29 8.29 -13.68 19.43
C THR A 29 9.06 -12.38 19.62
N SER A 30 9.91 -11.99 18.65
CA SER A 30 10.69 -10.77 18.70
C SER A 30 9.79 -9.53 18.74
N ASP A 31 10.25 -8.49 19.43
CA ASP A 31 9.55 -7.21 19.54
C ASP A 31 10.44 -6.04 19.09
N GLY A 32 9.81 -4.91 18.81
CA GLY A 32 10.44 -3.66 18.38
C GLY A 32 11.27 -3.80 17.10
N ALA A 33 12.29 -2.95 17.00
CA ALA A 33 13.15 -2.79 15.82
C ALA A 33 13.86 -4.08 15.35
N ALA A 34 14.00 -5.11 16.21
CA ALA A 34 14.60 -6.38 15.81
C ALA A 34 13.83 -7.05 14.65
N ARG A 35 12.51 -6.85 14.58
CA ARG A 35 11.66 -7.33 13.48
C ARG A 35 12.14 -6.80 12.13
N CYS A 36 12.55 -5.53 12.06
CA CYS A 36 12.98 -4.89 10.82
C CYS A 36 14.23 -5.59 10.25
N TRP A 37 15.19 -5.93 11.11
CA TRP A 37 16.39 -6.65 10.71
C TRP A 37 16.13 -8.09 10.28
N ILE A 38 15.22 -8.78 10.97
CA ILE A 38 14.84 -10.17 10.64
C ILE A 38 14.19 -10.25 9.27
N CYS A 39 13.32 -9.28 8.94
CA CYS A 39 12.54 -9.29 7.72
C CYS A 39 13.19 -8.53 6.57
N ARG A 40 14.42 -8.02 6.73
CA ARG A 40 15.07 -7.26 5.67
C ARG A 40 15.43 -8.12 4.47
N THR A 41 15.18 -7.60 3.27
CA THR A 41 15.50 -8.26 1.99
C THR A 41 15.00 -9.71 1.91
N PRO A 42 13.68 -9.95 1.99
CA PRO A 42 13.16 -11.30 1.85
C PRO A 42 13.40 -11.81 0.41
N PRO A 43 13.72 -13.10 0.22
CA PRO A 43 14.02 -13.65 -1.10
C PRO A 43 12.76 -13.88 -1.97
N SER A 44 11.57 -13.85 -1.36
CA SER A 44 10.27 -13.89 -2.02
C SER A 44 9.33 -12.86 -1.34
N PRO A 45 8.16 -12.56 -1.92
CA PRO A 45 7.22 -11.63 -1.31
C PRO A 45 6.86 -12.05 0.13
N ALA A 46 7.01 -11.14 1.09
CA ALA A 46 6.79 -11.42 2.51
C ALA A 46 5.55 -10.69 3.05
N LEU A 47 4.58 -11.44 3.55
CA LEU A 47 3.42 -10.93 4.28
C LEU A 47 3.69 -10.99 5.79
N LEU A 48 3.88 -9.83 6.42
CA LEU A 48 4.09 -9.71 7.86
C LEU A 48 2.76 -9.44 8.55
N VAL A 49 2.30 -10.40 9.36
CA VAL A 49 1.03 -10.36 10.09
C VAL A 49 1.29 -9.95 11.54
N PHE A 50 0.78 -8.77 11.90
CA PHE A 50 0.84 -8.20 13.23
C PHE A 50 -0.50 -8.40 13.96
N PRO A 51 -0.49 -8.48 15.30
CA PRO A 51 -1.73 -8.66 16.06
C PRO A 51 -2.71 -7.52 15.95
N ASP A 52 -2.21 -6.30 15.74
CA ASP A 52 -3.00 -5.07 15.75
C ASP A 52 -2.36 -4.00 14.88
N LYS A 53 -3.18 -2.98 14.53
CA LYS A 53 -2.77 -1.84 13.70
C LYS A 53 -1.58 -1.08 14.28
N LYS A 54 -1.52 -0.93 15.61
CA LYS A 54 -0.46 -0.16 16.26
C LYS A 54 0.90 -0.81 16.02
N GLN A 55 0.99 -2.13 16.13
CA GLN A 55 2.24 -2.85 15.89
C GLN A 55 2.69 -2.82 14.43
N SER A 56 1.77 -2.93 13.46
CA SER A 56 2.12 -2.80 12.05
C SER A 56 2.60 -1.39 11.71
N GLU A 57 1.97 -0.35 12.28
CA GLU A 57 2.38 1.05 12.05
C GLU A 57 3.71 1.38 12.71
N THR A 58 3.94 0.93 13.95
CA THR A 58 5.25 1.06 14.61
C THR A 58 6.34 0.39 13.79
N PHE A 59 6.09 -0.81 13.25
CA PHE A 59 7.05 -1.50 12.40
C PHE A 59 7.41 -0.69 11.15
N CYS A 60 6.42 -0.13 10.44
CA CYS A 60 6.69 0.72 9.27
C CYS A 60 7.45 1.99 9.65
N SER A 61 7.14 2.61 10.79
CA SER A 61 7.87 3.79 11.30
C SER A 61 9.32 3.46 11.65
N ASP A 62 9.56 2.32 12.29
CA ASP A 62 10.90 1.83 12.61
C ASP A 62 11.68 1.51 11.31
N TRP A 63 11.00 0.91 10.32
CA TRP A 63 11.58 0.59 9.01
C TRP A 63 12.07 1.85 8.29
N GLU A 64 11.22 2.87 8.17
CA GLU A 64 11.57 4.15 7.56
C GLU A 64 12.77 4.81 8.26
N THR A 65 12.84 4.67 9.59
CA THR A 65 13.94 5.22 10.40
C THR A 65 15.25 4.46 10.21
N LEU A 66 15.19 3.12 10.14
CA LEU A 66 16.38 2.26 10.09
C LEU A 66 16.93 2.10 8.67
N PHE A 67 16.05 2.09 7.67
CA PHE A 67 16.36 1.82 6.27
C PHE A 67 15.81 2.93 5.37
N PRO A 68 16.32 4.18 5.50
CA PRO A 68 15.83 5.30 4.69
C PRO A 68 16.04 5.02 3.20
N GLY A 69 14.95 5.11 2.44
CA GLY A 69 14.93 4.84 0.99
C GLY A 69 14.59 3.39 0.61
N GLU A 70 14.44 2.48 1.56
CA GLU A 70 13.83 1.16 1.30
C GLU A 70 12.33 1.24 1.50
N GLU A 71 11.57 0.96 0.45
CA GLU A 71 10.11 1.00 0.50
C GLU A 71 9.53 -0.24 1.20
N ILE A 72 8.42 -0.01 1.91
CA ILE A 72 7.60 -1.05 2.51
C ILE A 72 6.13 -0.74 2.25
N SER A 73 5.35 -1.79 1.93
CA SER A 73 3.90 -1.67 1.78
C SER A 73 3.19 -1.90 3.11
N LEU A 74 2.16 -1.10 3.38
CA LEU A 74 1.26 -1.26 4.54
C LEU A 74 -0.17 -1.48 4.04
N LEU A 75 -0.80 -2.58 4.46
CA LEU A 75 -2.21 -2.80 4.25
C LEU A 75 -3.02 -2.09 5.33
N HIS A 76 -3.70 -1.00 4.95
CA HIS A 76 -4.47 -0.20 5.91
C HIS A 76 -5.75 -0.90 6.37
N GLU A 77 -6.00 -0.90 7.68
CA GLU A 77 -7.25 -1.36 8.28
C GLU A 77 -8.39 -0.38 8.00
N ILE A 78 -9.59 -0.90 7.71
CA ILE A 78 -10.79 -0.08 7.51
C ILE A 78 -11.29 0.39 8.87
N PRO A 79 -11.36 1.71 9.15
CA PRO A 79 -11.86 2.19 10.42
C PRO A 79 -13.32 1.81 10.61
N LEU A 80 -13.67 1.26 11.77
CA LEU A 80 -15.05 0.95 12.17
C LEU A 80 -15.85 2.21 12.56
N THR A 81 -15.56 3.34 11.93
CA THR A 81 -16.30 4.59 12.09
C THR A 81 -17.34 4.69 10.97
N PRO A 82 -18.45 5.43 11.15
CA PRO A 82 -19.44 5.61 10.08
C PRO A 82 -18.84 6.12 8.77
N HIS A 83 -17.80 6.95 8.83
CA HIS A 83 -17.11 7.44 7.63
C HIS A 83 -16.22 6.37 7.00
N GLY A 84 -15.49 5.58 7.80
CA GLY A 84 -14.62 4.52 7.29
C GLY A 84 -15.37 3.39 6.59
N VAL A 85 -16.60 3.09 7.02
CA VAL A 85 -17.46 2.07 6.38
C VAL A 85 -18.04 2.56 5.04
N VAL A 86 -18.18 3.87 4.85
CA VAL A 86 -18.71 4.47 3.61
C VAL A 86 -17.60 4.81 2.62
N ASP A 87 -16.35 4.80 3.05
CA ASP A 87 -15.17 5.10 2.23
C ASP A 87 -15.02 4.09 1.09
N ARG A 88 -15.25 4.55 -0.14
CA ARG A 88 -15.09 3.75 -1.37
C ARG A 88 -13.67 3.74 -1.89
N ALA A 89 -12.85 4.71 -1.48
CA ALA A 89 -11.47 4.82 -1.90
C ALA A 89 -10.61 3.77 -1.19
N LEU A 90 -10.86 3.52 0.09
CA LEU A 90 -10.03 2.63 0.90
C LEU A 90 -10.04 1.15 0.43
N PRO A 91 -11.18 0.51 0.08
CA PRO A 91 -11.16 -0.84 -0.49
C PRO A 91 -10.37 -0.95 -1.80
N VAL A 92 -10.45 0.08 -2.65
CA VAL A 92 -9.67 0.15 -3.90
C VAL A 92 -8.18 0.37 -3.60
N GLN A 93 -7.85 1.26 -2.67
CA GLN A 93 -6.48 1.46 -2.18
C GLN A 93 -5.87 0.14 -1.73
N ARG A 94 -6.61 -0.62 -0.91
CA ARG A 94 -6.18 -1.91 -0.39
C ARG A 94 -5.93 -2.91 -1.52
N GLY A 95 -6.84 -3.00 -2.49
CA GLY A 95 -6.66 -3.86 -3.67
C GLY A 95 -5.44 -3.47 -4.52
N GLN A 96 -5.15 -2.17 -4.64
CA GLN A 96 -3.99 -1.68 -5.38
C GLN A 96 -2.66 -1.92 -4.63
N THR A 97 -2.62 -1.70 -3.32
CA THR A 97 -1.47 -2.07 -2.49
C THR A 97 -1.16 -3.55 -2.62
N LEU A 98 -2.19 -4.41 -2.58
CA LEU A 98 -2.04 -5.85 -2.75
C LEU A 98 -1.57 -6.23 -4.16
N ALA A 99 -2.15 -5.63 -5.21
CA ALA A 99 -1.75 -5.88 -6.59
C ALA A 99 -0.29 -5.49 -6.85
N ARG A 100 0.13 -4.33 -6.33
CA ARG A 100 1.52 -3.86 -6.43
C ARG A 100 2.47 -4.82 -5.71
N TRP A 101 2.20 -5.12 -4.44
CA TRP A 101 3.03 -6.06 -3.68
C TRP A 101 3.11 -7.44 -4.34
N SER A 102 2.01 -7.91 -4.92
CA SER A 102 1.96 -9.19 -5.67
C SER A 102 2.89 -9.18 -6.89
N GLY A 103 2.97 -8.06 -7.62
CA GLY A 103 3.78 -7.93 -8.83
C GLY A 103 5.24 -7.54 -8.59
N GLU A 104 5.51 -6.68 -7.61
CA GLU A 104 6.84 -6.12 -7.32
C GLU A 104 7.58 -6.88 -6.20
N GLY A 105 6.84 -7.61 -5.37
CA GLY A 105 7.36 -8.33 -4.22
C GLY A 105 7.73 -7.41 -3.06
N GLY A 106 8.76 -7.81 -2.30
CA GLY A 106 9.15 -7.11 -1.08
C GLY A 106 8.21 -7.41 0.09
N ILE A 107 7.99 -6.43 0.95
CA ILE A 107 7.34 -6.62 2.25
C ILE A 107 5.98 -5.93 2.28
N LEU A 108 4.97 -6.67 2.70
CA LEU A 108 3.64 -6.17 3.06
C LEU A 108 3.41 -6.35 4.57
N ALA A 109 3.35 -5.25 5.31
CA ALA A 109 2.90 -5.24 6.69
C ALA A 109 1.37 -5.17 6.77
N ALA A 110 0.76 -6.02 7.59
CA ALA A 110 -0.68 -6.08 7.78
C ALA A 110 -1.03 -6.44 9.23
N SER A 111 -2.06 -5.82 9.80
CA SER A 111 -2.69 -6.29 11.05
C SER A 111 -3.69 -7.42 10.76
N SER A 112 -4.01 -8.25 11.75
CA SER A 112 -5.13 -9.21 11.65
C SER A 112 -6.42 -8.52 11.15
N GLY A 113 -6.76 -7.34 11.70
CA GLY A 113 -7.95 -6.58 11.29
C GLY A 113 -7.87 -6.09 9.83
N SER A 114 -6.70 -5.65 9.39
CA SER A 114 -6.49 -5.22 8.00
C SER A 114 -6.66 -6.37 7.00
N LEU A 115 -6.41 -7.62 7.38
CA LEU A 115 -6.63 -8.77 6.49
C LEU A 115 -8.10 -9.15 6.34
N MET A 116 -8.95 -8.74 7.30
CA MET A 116 -10.39 -9.05 7.30
C MET A 116 -11.22 -8.03 6.53
N GLY A 117 -10.67 -6.84 6.27
CA GLY A 117 -11.39 -5.79 5.55
C GLY A 117 -11.63 -6.11 4.06
N PRO A 118 -12.71 -5.60 3.45
CA PRO A 118 -12.95 -5.76 2.02
C PRO A 118 -11.81 -5.19 1.18
N VAL A 119 -11.59 -5.79 0.02
CA VAL A 119 -10.66 -5.32 -1.00
C VAL A 119 -11.38 -5.28 -2.34
N SER A 120 -11.07 -4.27 -3.14
CA SER A 120 -11.70 -4.09 -4.44
C SER A 120 -10.67 -3.80 -5.52
N ARG A 121 -10.94 -4.24 -6.74
CA ARG A 121 -10.18 -3.81 -7.93
C ARG A 121 -10.92 -2.70 -8.65
N GLY A 122 -10.21 -1.62 -9.00
CA GLY A 122 -10.71 -0.63 -9.95
C GLY A 122 -11.04 -1.31 -11.28
N THR A 123 -12.16 -0.95 -11.89
CA THR A 123 -12.65 -1.63 -13.12
C THR A 123 -12.33 -0.89 -14.39
N THR A 124 -12.14 0.41 -14.32
CA THR A 124 -11.77 1.27 -15.44
C THR A 124 -10.68 2.22 -15.00
N GLU A 125 -9.82 2.59 -15.94
CA GLU A 125 -8.79 3.60 -15.76
C GLU A 125 -8.85 4.62 -16.90
N THR A 126 -8.32 5.81 -16.64
CA THR A 126 -8.07 6.85 -17.64
C THR A 126 -6.60 7.25 -17.57
N VAL A 127 -5.89 7.11 -18.70
CA VAL A 127 -4.47 7.46 -18.80
C VAL A 127 -4.33 8.94 -19.12
N ILE A 128 -3.55 9.65 -18.32
CA ILE A 128 -3.29 11.08 -18.45
C ILE A 128 -1.78 11.30 -18.60
N ALA A 129 -1.38 11.92 -19.70
CA ALA A 129 0.02 12.26 -19.98
C ALA A 129 0.21 13.77 -20.12
N ALA A 130 1.35 14.28 -19.67
CA ALA A 130 1.74 15.67 -19.86
C ALA A 130 1.90 15.98 -21.37
N GLY A 131 1.55 17.20 -21.77
CA GLY A 131 1.57 17.66 -23.16
C GLY A 131 0.45 17.13 -24.04
N ARG A 132 -0.64 16.61 -23.44
CA ARG A 132 -1.82 16.10 -24.17
C ARG A 132 -3.08 16.88 -23.79
N ASP A 133 -4.03 16.88 -24.72
CA ASP A 133 -5.32 17.54 -24.54
C ASP A 133 -6.32 16.63 -23.81
N TYR A 134 -6.85 17.13 -22.71
CA TYR A 134 -7.91 16.55 -21.91
C TYR A 134 -8.95 17.63 -21.62
N PRO A 135 -10.11 17.64 -22.32
CA PRO A 135 -11.18 18.59 -22.05
C PRO A 135 -11.54 18.56 -20.57
N ARG A 136 -11.32 19.67 -19.88
CA ARG A 136 -11.34 19.72 -18.40
C ARG A 136 -12.66 19.21 -17.84
N ASP A 137 -13.77 19.66 -18.43
CA ASP A 137 -15.12 19.28 -18.00
C ASP A 137 -15.34 17.77 -18.09
N ARG A 138 -14.81 17.10 -19.12
CA ARG A 138 -14.91 15.64 -19.25
C ARG A 138 -14.13 14.90 -18.18
N LEU A 139 -12.95 15.40 -17.82
CA LEU A 139 -12.15 14.79 -16.76
C LEU A 139 -12.82 14.97 -15.39
N LEU A 140 -13.37 16.16 -15.12
CA LEU A 140 -14.12 16.43 -13.89
C LEU A 140 -15.39 15.57 -13.80
N ASP A 141 -16.14 15.46 -14.89
CA ASP A 141 -17.30 14.57 -14.97
C ASP A 141 -16.89 13.12 -14.75
N TRP A 142 -15.79 12.67 -15.37
CA TRP A 142 -15.28 11.32 -15.16
C TRP A 142 -14.94 11.06 -13.69
N LEU A 143 -14.25 11.98 -13.01
CA LEU A 143 -13.92 11.85 -11.58
C LEU A 143 -15.15 11.65 -10.70
N VAL A 144 -16.20 12.45 -10.92
CA VAL A 144 -17.47 12.33 -10.19
C VAL A 144 -18.13 10.97 -10.43
N HIS A 145 -18.21 10.51 -11.68
CA HIS A 145 -18.78 9.21 -12.02
C HIS A 145 -17.93 8.05 -11.51
N ALA A 146 -16.61 8.22 -11.53
CA ALA A 146 -15.61 7.33 -10.97
C ALA A 146 -15.65 7.27 -9.43
N GLY A 147 -16.51 8.06 -8.77
CA GLY A 147 -16.74 7.97 -7.32
C GLY A 147 -15.77 8.79 -6.48
N TYR A 148 -15.02 9.70 -7.09
CA TYR A 148 -14.21 10.66 -6.34
C TYR A 148 -15.10 11.74 -5.72
N GLU A 149 -14.73 12.17 -4.52
CA GLU A 149 -15.40 13.22 -3.78
C GLU A 149 -14.74 14.57 -4.03
N ARG A 150 -15.54 15.57 -4.39
CA ARG A 150 -15.07 16.95 -4.51
C ARG A 150 -14.87 17.54 -3.12
N SER A 151 -13.65 17.98 -2.83
CA SER A 151 -13.25 18.61 -1.57
C SER A 151 -12.78 20.04 -1.81
N ASP A 152 -12.67 20.84 -0.76
CA ASP A 152 -11.94 22.10 -0.83
C ASP A 152 -10.45 21.86 -1.00
N ILE A 153 -9.89 20.84 -0.34
CA ILE A 153 -8.47 20.53 -0.35
C ILE A 153 -8.27 19.02 -0.28
N VAL A 154 -7.30 18.52 -1.03
CA VAL A 154 -6.99 17.10 -1.12
C VAL A 154 -6.09 16.69 0.04
N TRP A 155 -6.64 15.87 0.94
CA TRP A 155 -5.93 15.31 2.10
C TRP A 155 -5.87 13.79 2.08
N ALA A 156 -6.92 13.15 1.56
CA ALA A 156 -7.11 11.71 1.60
C ALA A 156 -7.39 11.13 0.20
N PRO A 157 -7.09 9.84 -0.02
CA PRO A 157 -7.46 9.12 -1.23
C PRO A 157 -8.94 9.27 -1.57
N GLY A 158 -9.25 9.31 -2.87
CA GLY A 158 -10.58 9.51 -3.41
C GLY A 158 -11.08 10.94 -3.41
N GLN A 159 -10.28 11.91 -2.96
CA GLN A 159 -10.64 13.33 -3.03
C GLN A 159 -10.07 13.98 -4.29
N PHE A 160 -10.78 15.00 -4.79
CA PHE A 160 -10.25 15.91 -5.80
C PHE A 160 -10.72 17.34 -5.58
N VAL A 161 -9.97 18.30 -6.12
CA VAL A 161 -10.39 19.70 -6.22
C VAL A 161 -9.89 20.30 -7.52
N PHE A 162 -10.72 21.13 -8.15
CA PHE A 162 -10.35 21.91 -9.32
C PHE A 162 -10.43 23.41 -9.01
N ARG A 163 -9.31 24.13 -9.19
CA ARG A 163 -9.16 25.56 -8.88
C ARG A 163 -8.44 26.27 -10.02
N GLY A 164 -9.20 27.00 -10.84
CA GLY A 164 -8.67 27.74 -11.98
C GLY A 164 -8.11 26.81 -13.05
N TYR A 165 -6.80 26.59 -13.02
CA TYR A 165 -6.07 25.75 -13.96
C TYR A 165 -5.40 24.55 -13.28
N ILE A 166 -5.72 24.29 -12.01
CA ILE A 166 -5.09 23.22 -11.24
C ILE A 166 -6.16 22.22 -10.84
N LEU A 167 -5.94 20.95 -11.21
CA LEU A 167 -6.65 19.81 -10.65
C LEU A 167 -5.72 19.13 -9.66
N ASP A 168 -6.12 19.05 -8.40
CA ASP A 168 -5.53 18.11 -7.46
C ASP A 168 -6.46 16.91 -7.33
N VAL A 169 -5.93 15.70 -7.38
CA VAL A 169 -6.68 14.45 -7.16
C VAL A 169 -5.81 13.44 -6.45
N PHE A 170 -6.38 12.71 -5.50
CA PHE A 170 -5.70 11.62 -4.82
C PHE A 170 -6.27 10.28 -5.28
N ASP A 171 -5.67 9.71 -6.31
CA ASP A 171 -5.96 8.33 -6.68
C ASP A 171 -5.32 7.38 -5.64
N PRO A 172 -6.08 6.42 -5.06
CA PRO A 172 -5.58 5.53 -4.03
C PRO A 172 -4.44 4.58 -4.48
N SER A 173 -4.24 4.44 -5.79
CA SER A 173 -3.18 3.65 -6.40
C SER A 173 -1.82 4.35 -6.32
N TYR A 174 -1.74 5.61 -5.85
CA TYR A 174 -0.51 6.37 -5.71
C TYR A 174 -0.16 6.65 -4.25
N ALA A 175 1.14 6.76 -3.95
CA ALA A 175 1.62 7.10 -2.61
C ALA A 175 1.33 8.56 -2.21
N HIS A 176 1.20 9.43 -3.21
CA HIS A 176 1.02 10.87 -3.05
C HIS A 176 -0.07 11.36 -4.01
N PRO A 177 -0.88 12.36 -3.63
CA PRO A 177 -1.82 12.99 -4.54
C PRO A 177 -1.10 13.67 -5.70
N LEU A 178 -1.84 13.79 -6.79
CA LEU A 178 -1.39 14.28 -8.09
C LEU A 178 -1.97 15.66 -8.34
N ARG A 179 -1.11 16.57 -8.82
CA ARG A 179 -1.44 17.92 -9.26
C ARG A 179 -1.24 18.00 -10.76
N PHE A 180 -2.30 18.32 -11.48
CA PHE A 180 -2.29 18.60 -12.91
C PHE A 180 -2.39 20.10 -13.11
N GLU A 181 -1.42 20.68 -13.80
CA GLU A 181 -1.44 22.08 -14.23
C GLU A 181 -1.94 22.12 -15.68
N PHE A 182 -3.01 22.84 -15.93
CA PHE A 182 -3.63 22.99 -17.23
C PHE A 182 -3.22 24.30 -17.92
N PHE A 183 -3.13 24.27 -19.25
CA PHE A 183 -3.19 25.44 -20.10
C PHE A 183 -4.28 25.22 -21.13
N ASP A 184 -5.37 25.97 -21.00
CA ASP A 184 -6.62 25.65 -21.67
C ASP A 184 -7.04 24.17 -21.44
N ASP A 185 -7.30 23.40 -22.49
CA ASP A 185 -7.66 21.98 -22.38
C ASP A 185 -6.43 21.05 -22.33
N SER A 186 -5.21 21.58 -22.33
CA SER A 186 -3.98 20.78 -22.31
C SER A 186 -3.46 20.60 -20.89
N VAL A 187 -3.05 19.38 -20.53
CA VAL A 187 -2.30 19.13 -19.28
C VAL A 187 -0.83 19.44 -19.54
N GLU A 188 -0.33 20.55 -18.99
CA GLU A 188 1.06 20.99 -19.16
C GLU A 188 2.03 20.21 -18.28
N SER A 189 1.66 19.97 -17.03
CA SER A 189 2.49 19.19 -16.11
C SER A 189 1.69 18.38 -15.11
N ILE A 190 2.27 17.24 -14.70
CA ILE A 190 1.74 16.36 -13.66
C ILE A 190 2.80 16.24 -12.57
N ARG A 191 2.39 16.47 -11.32
CA ARG A 191 3.30 16.42 -10.17
C ARG A 191 2.68 15.65 -9.02
N SER A 192 3.44 14.78 -8.37
CA SER A 192 3.06 14.30 -7.05
C SER A 192 3.33 15.37 -5.98
N PHE A 193 2.50 15.49 -4.96
CA PHE A 193 2.70 16.45 -3.86
C PHE A 193 2.37 15.85 -2.49
N SER A 194 2.95 16.40 -1.43
CA SER A 194 2.67 15.96 -0.06
C SER A 194 1.30 16.48 0.38
N PRO A 195 0.37 15.62 0.85
CA PRO A 195 -0.93 16.09 1.34
C PRO A 195 -0.78 16.98 2.59
N LYS A 196 0.29 16.80 3.38
CA LYS A 196 0.55 17.56 4.61
C LYS A 196 1.05 18.98 4.34
N THR A 197 2.05 19.12 3.46
CA THR A 197 2.70 20.42 3.21
C THR A 197 2.19 21.11 1.96
N GLN A 198 1.43 20.39 1.11
CA GLN A 198 0.95 20.85 -0.20
C GLN A 198 2.08 21.22 -1.18
N ALA A 199 3.30 20.78 -0.89
CA ALA A 199 4.48 21.00 -1.71
C ALA A 199 4.71 19.83 -2.67
N SER A 200 5.16 20.13 -3.90
CA SER A 200 5.54 19.12 -4.89
C SER A 200 6.69 18.25 -4.39
N VAL A 201 6.60 16.96 -4.71
CA VAL A 201 7.58 15.92 -4.33
C VAL A 201 8.28 15.36 -5.58
N GLY A 202 7.63 15.38 -6.74
CA GLY A 202 8.17 14.81 -7.99
C GLY A 202 7.35 15.18 -9.22
N LEU A 203 7.98 15.12 -10.39
CA LEU A 203 7.36 15.27 -11.71
C LEU A 203 7.05 13.90 -12.31
N LEU A 204 5.95 13.82 -13.04
CA LEU A 204 5.46 12.61 -13.69
C LEU A 204 5.11 12.91 -15.14
N ASP A 205 5.49 12.02 -16.06
CA ASP A 205 5.18 12.19 -17.48
C ASP A 205 3.79 11.63 -17.84
N GLU A 206 3.40 10.53 -17.19
CA GLU A 206 2.15 9.82 -17.44
C GLU A 206 1.65 9.13 -16.15
N ILE A 207 0.33 9.09 -15.98
CA ILE A 207 -0.37 8.42 -14.88
C ILE A 207 -1.64 7.72 -15.39
N SER A 208 -2.19 6.82 -14.58
CA SER A 208 -3.51 6.21 -14.74
C SER A 208 -4.39 6.58 -13.55
N LEU A 209 -5.51 7.26 -13.78
CA LEU A 209 -6.54 7.41 -12.74
C LEU A 209 -7.52 6.22 -12.79
N HIS A 210 -7.84 5.63 -11.66
CA HIS A 210 -8.65 4.44 -11.50
C HIS A 210 -10.02 4.79 -10.93
N SER A 211 -11.05 4.12 -11.43
CA SER A 211 -12.41 4.26 -10.92
C SER A 211 -12.57 3.62 -9.53
N LEU A 212 -13.16 4.38 -8.61
CA LEU A 212 -13.58 3.94 -7.27
C LEU A 212 -15.01 3.38 -7.30
N SER A 213 -15.82 3.87 -8.24
CA SER A 213 -17.15 3.36 -8.53
C SER A 213 -17.09 2.09 -9.37
N GLY A 214 -18.04 1.18 -9.13
CA GLY A 214 -18.12 -0.08 -9.89
C GLY A 214 -16.94 -1.01 -9.64
N SER A 215 -16.21 -0.82 -8.54
CA SER A 215 -15.12 -1.69 -8.12
C SER A 215 -15.66 -3.11 -7.89
N ARG A 216 -14.94 -4.13 -8.35
CA ARG A 216 -15.32 -5.52 -8.05
C ARG A 216 -14.68 -5.92 -6.74
N GLU A 217 -15.51 -6.37 -5.80
CA GLU A 217 -15.04 -7.05 -4.60
C GLU A 217 -14.15 -8.22 -5.05
N ALA A 218 -13.00 -8.33 -4.42
CA ALA A 218 -12.03 -9.38 -4.67
C ALA A 218 -11.71 -10.08 -3.35
N SER A 219 -11.28 -11.34 -3.42
CA SER A 219 -10.71 -11.98 -2.25
C SER A 219 -9.31 -11.45 -2.06
N LEU A 220 -8.94 -11.12 -0.81
CA LEU A 220 -7.55 -10.77 -0.48
C LEU A 220 -6.59 -11.89 -0.88
N PHE A 221 -7.03 -13.14 -0.77
CA PHE A 221 -6.23 -14.31 -1.14
C PHE A 221 -5.90 -14.36 -2.63
N ASP A 222 -6.69 -13.72 -3.50
CA ASP A 222 -6.43 -13.68 -4.95
C ASP A 222 -5.18 -12.83 -5.30
N PHE A 223 -4.65 -12.08 -4.33
CA PHE A 223 -3.47 -11.25 -4.52
C PHE A 223 -2.20 -11.85 -3.91
N ILE A 224 -2.30 -12.92 -3.11
CA ILE A 224 -1.15 -13.52 -2.44
C ILE A 224 -0.38 -14.39 -3.45
N PRO A 225 0.89 -14.08 -3.76
CA PRO A 225 1.72 -14.93 -4.63
C PRO A 225 1.88 -16.34 -4.06
N GLU A 226 1.99 -17.36 -4.92
CA GLU A 226 2.15 -18.76 -4.47
C GLU A 226 3.45 -19.01 -3.69
N ASP A 227 4.51 -18.24 -4.00
CA ASP A 227 5.82 -18.28 -3.36
C ASP A 227 5.94 -17.33 -2.17
N ALA A 228 4.84 -16.66 -1.78
CA ALA A 228 4.85 -15.72 -0.69
C ALA A 228 5.08 -16.43 0.66
N VAL A 229 5.84 -15.76 1.53
CA VAL A 229 6.11 -16.22 2.90
C VAL A 229 5.27 -15.41 3.86
N SER A 230 4.56 -16.07 4.76
CA SER A 230 3.83 -15.38 5.83
C SER A 230 4.62 -15.41 7.12
N VAL A 231 4.80 -14.26 7.76
CA VAL A 231 5.50 -14.13 9.04
C VAL A 231 4.54 -13.58 10.06
N HIS A 232 4.29 -14.33 11.13
CA HIS A 232 3.33 -13.97 12.16
C HIS A 232 4.07 -13.56 13.43
N PHE A 233 3.83 -12.34 13.88
CA PHE A 233 4.34 -11.84 15.15
C PHE A 233 3.28 -12.03 16.24
N ASP A 234 3.67 -12.60 17.38
CA ASP A 234 2.79 -12.84 18.53
C ASP A 234 1.48 -13.56 18.14
N ARG A 235 1.63 -14.79 17.61
CA ARG A 235 0.55 -15.61 17.04
C ARG A 235 -0.68 -15.74 17.94
N VAL A 236 -0.48 -15.84 19.26
CA VAL A 236 -1.59 -15.99 20.21
C VAL A 236 -2.47 -14.74 20.20
N ARG A 237 -1.85 -13.55 20.26
CA ARG A 237 -2.60 -12.30 20.14
C ARG A 237 -3.16 -12.10 18.74
N ALA A 238 -2.40 -12.44 17.69
CA ALA A 238 -2.88 -12.31 16.31
C ALA A 238 -4.15 -13.16 16.05
N SER A 239 -4.21 -14.38 16.60
CA SER A 239 -5.39 -15.25 16.52
C SER A 239 -6.58 -14.67 17.29
N ALA A 240 -6.36 -14.20 18.52
CA ALA A 240 -7.42 -13.59 19.34
C ALA A 240 -7.97 -12.31 18.71
N SER A 241 -7.12 -11.49 18.09
CA SER A 241 -7.53 -10.30 17.34
C SER A 241 -8.37 -10.68 16.12
N ALA A 242 -7.97 -11.71 15.37
CA ALA A 242 -8.72 -12.17 14.20
C ALA A 242 -10.12 -12.69 14.59
N GLU A 243 -10.23 -13.46 15.68
CA GLU A 243 -11.53 -13.90 16.21
C GLU A 243 -12.42 -12.72 16.61
N THR A 244 -11.84 -11.68 17.21
CA THR A 244 -12.57 -10.46 17.59
C THR A 244 -13.07 -9.71 16.36
N CYS A 245 -12.24 -9.57 15.32
CA CYS A 245 -12.62 -8.93 14.06
C CYS A 245 -13.68 -9.72 13.30
N ALA A 246 -13.64 -11.06 13.34
CA ALA A 246 -14.64 -11.90 12.68
C ALA A 246 -16.03 -11.84 13.32
N MET A 247 -16.14 -11.32 14.55
CA MET A 247 -17.39 -11.18 15.30
C MET A 247 -18.06 -9.80 15.11
N LEU A 248 -17.40 -8.89 14.38
CA LEU A 248 -17.87 -7.53 14.07
C LEU A 248 -18.48 -7.47 12.66
#